data_AF-A0A9E0DGQ6-F1
#
_entry.id   AF-A0A9E0DGQ6-F1
#
_cell.length_a   1.000
_cell.length_b   1.000
_cell.length_c   1.000
_cell.angle_alpha   90.00
_cell.angle_beta   90.00
_cell.angle_gamma   90.00
#
_symmetry.space_group_name_H-M   'P 1'
#
loop_
_entity.id
_entity.type
_entity.pdbx_description
1 polymer ?
#
loop_
_entity_poly.entity_id
_entity_poly.type
_entity_poly.pdbx_seq_one_letter_code
_entity_poly.pdbx_strand_id
1 'polypeptide(L)'
;MSETKSMNSEAQWNSIYILGGITTIIAFIGIVLDVVFGSVTGGNLSALPQTAVDRFAQFQINPLLGLYNLDLLNIINQMIFIPTYFALFAAHRKTNIAYALLALIIFLVGTTIFVTTNTALPMLELSHKYSAATTESQKTLFAAAGEAMLARGTHGSLGVFIGFLLPNIAGLIMSLTMLTGKVFSKVNSYLGIAGSTLLLLYIVLVTFAPNIKDMATAFAMPGGLLSMAWMVMFTIRLFQISREGN
;
A
#
# COMPACT_ATOMS: atom_id res chain seq x y z
N MET A 1 -9.10 -19.46 -38.02
CA MET A 1 -7.98 -19.76 -37.08
C MET A 1 -7.28 -18.50 -36.57
N SER A 2 -7.01 -17.49 -37.41
CA SER A 2 -6.53 -16.15 -36.99
C SER A 2 -7.57 -15.37 -36.16
N GLU A 3 -8.82 -15.29 -36.63
CA GLU A 3 -9.90 -14.56 -35.93
C GLU A 3 -10.23 -15.14 -34.56
N THR A 4 -10.33 -16.48 -34.45
CA THR A 4 -10.58 -17.18 -33.18
C THR A 4 -9.49 -16.89 -32.13
N LYS A 5 -8.23 -16.76 -32.57
CA LYS A 5 -7.10 -16.41 -31.68
C LYS A 5 -7.17 -14.94 -31.24
N SER A 6 -7.60 -14.04 -32.12
CA SER A 6 -7.79 -12.62 -31.80
C SER A 6 -8.96 -12.38 -30.81
N MET A 7 -10.09 -13.08 -30.99
CA MET A 7 -11.23 -13.03 -30.07
C MET A 7 -10.88 -13.54 -28.68
N ASN A 8 -10.10 -14.63 -28.60
CA ASN A 8 -9.66 -15.19 -27.32
C ASN A 8 -8.69 -14.23 -26.57
N SER A 9 -7.84 -13.51 -27.32
CA SER A 9 -6.94 -12.50 -26.76
C SER A 9 -7.68 -11.29 -26.16
N GLU A 10 -8.67 -10.73 -26.87
CA GLU A 10 -9.44 -9.59 -26.34
C GLU A 10 -10.32 -10.01 -25.14
N ALA A 11 -10.90 -11.21 -25.14
CA ALA A 11 -11.62 -11.74 -23.98
C ALA A 11 -10.73 -11.90 -22.73
N GLN A 12 -9.47 -12.28 -22.91
CA GLN A 12 -8.48 -12.34 -21.82
C GLN A 12 -8.21 -10.95 -21.24
N TRP A 13 -8.01 -9.93 -22.09
CA TRP A 13 -7.79 -8.55 -21.61
C TRP A 13 -9.02 -7.97 -20.91
N ASN A 14 -10.23 -8.27 -21.39
CA ASN A 14 -11.48 -7.86 -20.73
C ASN A 14 -11.55 -8.40 -19.30
N SER A 15 -11.19 -9.67 -19.11
CA SER A 15 -11.14 -10.30 -17.78
C SER A 15 -10.14 -9.63 -16.85
N ILE A 16 -8.97 -9.22 -17.37
CA ILE A 16 -7.96 -8.49 -16.60
C ILE A 16 -8.45 -7.12 -16.15
N TYR A 17 -9.17 -6.37 -16.99
CA TYR A 17 -9.73 -5.08 -16.58
C TYR A 17 -10.80 -5.21 -15.49
N ILE A 18 -11.66 -6.23 -15.59
CA ILE A 18 -12.68 -6.53 -14.58
C ILE A 18 -12.01 -6.91 -13.25
N LEU A 19 -11.02 -7.80 -13.29
CA LEU A 19 -10.25 -8.20 -12.11
C LEU A 19 -9.53 -7.00 -11.49
N GLY A 20 -8.94 -6.13 -12.31
CA GLY A 20 -8.34 -4.88 -11.87
C GLY A 20 -9.35 -3.99 -11.14
N GLY A 21 -10.52 -3.75 -11.73
CA GLY A 21 -11.57 -2.94 -11.10
C GLY A 21 -12.07 -3.53 -9.78
N ILE A 22 -12.32 -4.85 -9.72
CA ILE A 22 -12.76 -5.53 -8.49
C ILE A 22 -11.71 -5.42 -7.39
N THR A 23 -10.44 -5.71 -7.72
CA THR A 23 -9.35 -5.63 -6.74
C THR A 23 -9.14 -4.20 -6.25
N THR A 24 -9.31 -3.19 -7.11
CA THR A 24 -9.28 -1.78 -6.66
C THR A 24 -10.40 -1.47 -5.69
N ILE A 25 -11.63 -1.95 -5.91
CA ILE A 25 -12.76 -1.73 -5.00
C ILE A 25 -12.48 -2.37 -3.64
N ILE A 26 -12.02 -3.62 -3.62
CA ILE A 26 -11.64 -4.31 -2.38
C ILE A 26 -10.57 -3.50 -1.65
N ALA A 27 -9.56 -3.04 -2.38
CA ALA A 27 -8.48 -2.30 -1.77
C ALA A 27 -8.88 -0.89 -1.30
N PHE A 28 -9.81 -0.24 -2.01
CA PHE A 28 -10.43 1.01 -1.62
C PHE A 28 -11.16 0.88 -0.29
N ILE A 29 -11.95 -0.20 -0.13
CA ILE A 29 -12.64 -0.51 1.13
C ILE A 29 -11.60 -0.70 2.25
N GLY A 30 -10.50 -1.40 1.98
CA GLY A 30 -9.39 -1.54 2.92
C GLY A 30 -8.80 -0.20 3.37
N ILE A 31 -8.57 0.73 2.45
CA ILE A 31 -8.07 2.09 2.76
C ILE A 31 -9.08 2.88 3.59
N VAL A 32 -10.37 2.82 3.24
CA VAL A 32 -11.42 3.50 4.01
C VAL A 32 -11.48 2.95 5.44
N LEU A 33 -11.41 1.62 5.58
CA LEU A 33 -11.36 0.98 6.90
C LEU A 33 -10.13 1.43 7.69
N ASP A 34 -8.95 1.48 7.07
CA ASP A 34 -7.73 1.97 7.71
C ASP A 34 -7.88 3.41 8.22
N VAL A 35 -8.40 4.32 7.40
CA VAL A 35 -8.66 5.71 7.81
C VAL A 35 -9.65 5.78 8.97
N VAL A 36 -10.74 5.00 8.93
CA VAL A 36 -11.74 4.96 10.01
C VAL A 36 -11.11 4.41 11.29
N PHE A 37 -10.43 3.27 11.25
CA PHE A 37 -9.78 2.67 12.42
C PHE A 37 -8.70 3.57 13.01
N GLY A 38 -7.84 4.17 12.17
CA GLY A 38 -6.83 5.12 12.60
C GLY A 38 -7.42 6.34 13.29
N SER A 39 -8.55 6.86 12.78
CA SER A 39 -9.25 8.01 13.41
C SER A 39 -9.90 7.66 14.76
N VAL A 40 -10.50 6.47 14.88
CA VAL A 40 -11.19 6.03 16.12
C VAL A 40 -10.19 5.64 17.21
N THR A 41 -9.04 5.07 16.85
CA THR A 41 -7.98 4.68 17.80
C THR A 41 -7.08 5.84 18.23
N GLY A 42 -7.41 7.07 17.79
CA GLY A 42 -6.80 8.31 18.26
C GLY A 42 -5.68 8.85 17.37
N GLY A 43 -5.29 8.15 16.30
CA GLY A 43 -4.33 8.58 15.26
C GLY A 43 -2.92 8.98 15.76
N ASN A 44 -2.71 9.00 17.08
CA ASN A 44 -1.53 9.54 17.70
C ASN A 44 -0.47 8.44 17.75
N LEU A 45 0.39 8.41 16.74
CA LEU A 45 1.53 7.50 16.65
C LEU A 45 2.43 7.53 17.91
N SER A 46 2.42 8.63 18.66
CA SER A 46 3.16 8.80 19.92
C SER A 46 2.49 8.12 21.11
N ALA A 47 1.18 7.88 21.04
CA ALA A 47 0.42 7.15 22.05
C ALA A 47 0.46 5.62 21.84
N LEU A 48 1.00 5.17 20.70
CA LEU A 48 1.21 3.74 20.47
C LEU A 48 2.30 3.19 21.40
N PRO A 49 2.25 1.90 21.76
CA PRO A 49 3.34 1.21 22.43
C PRO A 49 4.68 1.42 21.70
N GLN A 50 5.67 2.01 22.38
CA GLN A 50 6.96 2.35 21.76
C GLN A 50 8.01 1.26 21.95
N THR A 51 7.87 0.42 22.97
CA THR A 51 8.81 -0.68 23.25
C THR A 51 8.27 -2.01 22.75
N ALA A 52 9.18 -2.96 22.53
CA ALA A 52 8.83 -4.32 22.15
C ALA A 52 7.97 -5.00 23.20
N VAL A 53 8.28 -4.79 24.48
CA VAL A 53 7.53 -5.39 25.59
C VAL A 53 6.11 -4.83 25.65
N ASP A 54 5.93 -3.52 25.47
CA ASP A 54 4.59 -2.92 25.43
C ASP A 54 3.78 -3.41 24.21
N ARG A 55 4.45 -3.62 23.07
CA ARG A 55 3.83 -4.24 21.88
C ARG A 55 3.44 -5.69 22.15
N PHE A 56 4.28 -6.46 22.84
CA PHE A 56 3.93 -7.81 23.24
C PHE A 56 2.72 -7.81 24.17
N ALA A 57 2.65 -6.90 25.14
CA ALA A 57 1.49 -6.73 26.01
C ALA A 57 0.22 -6.37 25.23
N GLN A 58 0.33 -5.48 24.23
CA GLN A 58 -0.78 -5.18 23.32
C GLN A 58 -1.27 -6.44 22.58
N PHE A 59 -0.35 -7.28 22.10
CA PHE A 59 -0.72 -8.55 21.46
C PHE A 59 -1.45 -9.51 22.41
N GLN A 60 -1.12 -9.54 23.70
CA GLN A 60 -1.81 -10.37 24.68
C GLN A 60 -3.23 -9.88 24.97
N ILE A 61 -3.48 -8.57 24.88
CA ILE A 61 -4.80 -7.97 25.13
C ILE A 61 -5.68 -8.02 23.87
N ASN A 62 -5.12 -7.59 22.73
CA ASN A 62 -5.83 -7.51 21.47
C ASN A 62 -4.87 -7.79 20.29
N PRO A 63 -4.75 -9.05 19.85
CA PRO A 63 -3.86 -9.42 18.77
C PRO A 63 -4.15 -8.69 17.47
N LEU A 64 -5.44 -8.50 17.12
CA LEU A 64 -5.84 -7.83 15.88
C LEU A 64 -5.41 -6.37 15.85
N LEU A 65 -5.53 -5.66 16.97
CA LEU A 65 -5.04 -4.28 17.11
C LEU A 65 -3.51 -4.21 17.01
N GLY A 66 -2.79 -5.18 17.59
CA GLY A 66 -1.34 -5.28 17.46
C GLY A 66 -0.90 -5.49 16.00
N LEU A 67 -1.58 -6.38 15.27
CA LEU A 67 -1.32 -6.63 13.85
C LEU A 67 -1.62 -5.40 13.00
N TYR A 68 -2.75 -4.73 13.25
CA TYR A 68 -3.14 -3.50 12.57
C TYR A 68 -2.08 -2.40 12.74
N ASN A 69 -1.65 -2.14 13.98
CA ASN A 69 -0.66 -1.10 14.28
C ASN A 69 0.76 -1.38 13.73
N LEU A 70 1.01 -2.60 13.24
CA LEU A 70 2.23 -2.99 12.55
C LEU A 70 1.99 -3.16 11.04
N ASP A 71 1.03 -2.42 10.48
CA ASP A 71 0.76 -2.30 9.05
C ASP A 71 0.28 -3.61 8.38
N LEU A 72 -0.27 -4.59 9.11
CA LEU A 72 -0.73 -5.85 8.49
C LEU A 72 -1.84 -5.61 7.46
N LEU A 73 -2.80 -4.74 7.77
CA LEU A 73 -3.87 -4.39 6.83
C LEU A 73 -3.29 -3.76 5.57
N ASN A 74 -2.31 -2.87 5.72
CA ASN A 74 -1.68 -2.15 4.62
C ASN A 74 -0.92 -3.10 3.69
N ILE A 75 -0.21 -4.10 4.21
CA ILE A 75 0.47 -5.08 3.35
C ILE A 75 -0.51 -5.98 2.59
N ILE A 76 -1.63 -6.38 3.23
CA ILE A 76 -2.67 -7.17 2.57
C ILE A 76 -3.28 -6.34 1.44
N ASN A 77 -3.58 -5.08 1.74
CA ASN A 77 -4.13 -4.15 0.78
C ASN A 77 -3.19 -3.91 -0.41
N GLN A 78 -1.89 -3.77 -0.13
CA GLN A 78 -0.85 -3.61 -1.13
C GLN A 78 -0.78 -4.82 -2.08
N MET A 79 -0.88 -6.04 -1.56
CA MET A 79 -0.91 -7.27 -2.38
C MET A 79 -2.17 -7.35 -3.24
N ILE A 80 -3.33 -6.97 -2.70
CA ILE A 80 -4.59 -6.93 -3.46
C ILE A 80 -4.50 -5.95 -4.64
N PHE A 81 -3.67 -4.91 -4.55
CA PHE A 81 -3.47 -3.97 -5.65
C PHE A 81 -2.64 -4.50 -6.84
N ILE A 82 -1.98 -5.66 -6.72
CA ILE A 82 -1.15 -6.23 -7.80
C ILE A 82 -1.95 -6.38 -9.11
N PRO A 83 -3.15 -7.03 -9.13
CA PRO A 83 -3.96 -7.11 -10.33
C PRO A 83 -4.46 -5.75 -10.83
N THR A 84 -4.66 -4.78 -9.94
CA THR A 84 -5.00 -3.40 -10.32
C THR A 84 -3.89 -2.77 -11.16
N TYR A 85 -2.64 -2.81 -10.70
CA TYR A 85 -1.51 -2.26 -11.47
C TYR A 85 -1.27 -3.02 -12.78
N PHE A 86 -1.50 -4.33 -12.79
CA PHE A 86 -1.44 -5.10 -14.02
C PHE A 86 -2.54 -4.68 -15.02
N ALA A 87 -3.76 -4.39 -14.56
CA ALA A 87 -4.83 -3.88 -15.41
C ALA A 87 -4.54 -2.47 -15.95
N LEU A 88 -3.94 -1.59 -15.13
CA LEU A 88 -3.50 -0.27 -15.57
C LEU A 88 -2.39 -0.35 -16.63
N PHE A 89 -1.46 -1.30 -16.48
CA PHE A 89 -0.48 -1.64 -17.51
C PHE A 89 -1.17 -2.13 -18.80
N ALA A 90 -2.10 -3.09 -18.67
CA ALA A 90 -2.84 -3.64 -19.81
C ALA A 90 -3.58 -2.55 -20.59
N ALA A 91 -4.15 -1.56 -19.90
CA ALA A 91 -4.88 -0.45 -20.50
C ALA A 91 -3.97 0.44 -21.38
N HIS A 92 -2.68 0.55 -21.04
CA HIS A 92 -1.70 1.35 -21.77
C HIS A 92 -0.80 0.54 -22.71
N ARG A 93 -0.99 -0.78 -22.82
CA ARG A 93 -0.11 -1.67 -23.62
C ARG A 93 0.02 -1.27 -25.09
N LYS A 94 -1.01 -0.62 -25.66
CA LYS A 94 -1.04 -0.17 -27.07
C LYS A 94 -0.63 1.30 -27.25
N THR A 95 -0.55 2.10 -26.18
CA THR A 95 -0.33 3.56 -26.26
C THR A 95 0.97 4.02 -25.60
N ASN A 96 1.33 3.44 -24.46
CA ASN A 96 2.51 3.83 -23.70
C ASN A 96 3.08 2.67 -22.87
N ILE A 97 3.52 1.62 -23.57
CA ILE A 97 3.92 0.35 -22.94
C ILE A 97 5.13 0.47 -22.00
N ALA A 98 6.14 1.26 -22.37
CA ALA A 98 7.40 1.34 -21.63
C ALA A 98 7.20 1.95 -20.24
N TYR A 99 6.53 3.11 -20.15
CA TYR A 99 6.29 3.76 -18.86
C TYR A 99 5.24 3.02 -18.02
N ALA A 100 4.23 2.42 -18.66
CA ALA A 100 3.27 1.57 -17.95
C ALA A 100 3.92 0.33 -17.33
N LEU A 101 4.84 -0.31 -18.07
CA LEU A 101 5.60 -1.46 -17.57
C LEU A 101 6.57 -1.05 -16.46
N LEU A 102 7.25 0.10 -16.61
CA LEU A 102 8.12 0.64 -15.57
C LEU A 102 7.36 0.87 -14.26
N ALA A 103 6.17 1.48 -14.32
CA ALA A 103 5.32 1.67 -13.15
C ALA A 103 4.92 0.34 -12.50
N LEU A 104 4.53 -0.67 -13.30
CA LEU A 104 4.22 -2.00 -12.80
C LEU A 104 5.43 -2.65 -12.10
N ILE A 105 6.61 -2.61 -12.70
CA ILE A 105 7.83 -3.19 -12.11
C ILE A 105 8.16 -2.52 -10.78
N ILE A 106 8.16 -1.18 -10.74
CA ILE A 106 8.43 -0.43 -9.50
C ILE A 106 7.38 -0.76 -8.43
N PHE A 107 6.11 -0.89 -8.81
CA PHE A 107 5.04 -1.28 -7.89
C PHE A 107 5.27 -2.67 -7.30
N LEU A 108 5.62 -3.66 -8.12
CA LEU A 108 5.87 -5.04 -7.68
C LEU A 108 7.11 -5.13 -6.78
N VAL A 109 8.18 -4.43 -7.13
CA VAL A 109 9.41 -4.35 -6.31
C VAL A 109 9.09 -3.68 -4.97
N GLY A 110 8.40 -2.53 -4.98
CA GLY A 110 7.97 -1.83 -3.77
C GLY A 110 7.08 -2.68 -2.88
N THR A 111 6.09 -3.36 -3.47
CA THR A 111 5.19 -4.28 -2.75
C THR A 111 5.96 -5.44 -2.12
N THR A 112 6.90 -6.04 -2.86
CA THR A 112 7.74 -7.13 -2.34
C THR A 112 8.58 -6.67 -1.16
N ILE A 113 9.22 -5.50 -1.28
CA ILE A 113 9.99 -4.91 -0.18
C ILE A 113 9.07 -4.66 1.01
N PHE A 114 7.92 -4.01 0.82
CA PHE A 114 7.00 -3.69 1.91
C PHE A 114 6.50 -4.93 2.65
N VAL A 115 6.11 -5.99 1.93
CA VAL A 115 5.66 -7.25 2.53
C VAL A 115 6.79 -7.95 3.29
N THR A 116 8.01 -7.97 2.73
CA THR A 116 9.15 -8.69 3.33
C THR A 116 9.84 -7.93 4.46
N THR A 117 9.68 -6.62 4.54
CA THR A 117 10.19 -5.81 5.67
C THR A 117 9.17 -5.66 6.80
N ASN A 118 7.89 -5.97 6.57
CA ASN A 118 6.86 -5.94 7.59
C ASN A 118 7.16 -6.89 8.76
N THR A 119 6.81 -6.44 9.98
CA THR A 119 7.14 -7.16 11.21
C THR A 119 5.92 -7.61 12.01
N ALA A 120 4.70 -7.43 11.52
CA ALA A 120 3.47 -7.75 12.25
C ALA A 120 3.41 -9.21 12.71
N LEU A 121 3.60 -10.17 11.78
CA LEU A 121 3.57 -11.60 12.09
C LEU A 121 4.79 -12.06 12.91
N PRO A 122 6.04 -11.66 12.59
CA PRO A 122 7.19 -11.94 13.46
C PRO A 122 7.02 -11.40 14.88
N MET A 123 6.45 -10.21 15.05
CA MET A 123 6.25 -9.60 16.36
C MET A 123 5.19 -10.33 17.18
N LEU A 124 4.13 -10.84 16.54
CA LEU A 124 3.13 -11.70 17.18
C LEU A 124 3.77 -13.01 17.68
N GLU A 125 4.59 -13.65 16.84
CA GLU A 125 5.34 -14.87 17.20
C GLU A 125 6.30 -14.60 18.38
N LEU A 126 6.99 -13.47 18.38
CA LEU A 126 7.86 -13.05 19.49
C LEU A 126 7.06 -12.77 20.77
N SER A 127 5.85 -12.19 20.66
CA SER A 127 4.96 -12.01 21.82
C SER A 127 4.59 -13.34 22.47
N HIS A 128 4.23 -14.35 21.66
CA HIS A 128 3.93 -15.69 22.18
C HIS A 128 5.16 -16.29 22.89
N LYS A 129 6.34 -16.22 22.28
CA LYS A 129 7.59 -16.71 22.89
C LYS A 129 7.96 -15.98 24.18
N TYR A 130 7.77 -14.66 24.22
CA TYR A 130 7.99 -13.85 25.41
C TYR A 130 7.04 -14.24 26.54
N SER A 131 5.76 -14.48 26.25
CA SER A 131 4.76 -14.89 27.24
C SER A 131 5.00 -16.30 27.80
N ALA A 132 5.52 -17.22 26.98
CA ALA A 132 5.81 -18.59 27.37
C ALA A 132 7.19 -18.76 28.06
N ALA A 133 8.04 -17.73 28.04
CA ALA A 133 9.36 -17.77 28.65
C ALA A 133 9.30 -17.94 30.17
N THR A 134 10.06 -18.89 30.69
CA THR A 134 10.10 -19.21 32.12
C THR A 134 11.30 -18.59 32.83
N THR A 135 12.29 -18.08 32.07
CA THR A 135 13.48 -17.41 32.62
C THR A 135 13.56 -15.96 32.18
N GLU A 136 14.17 -15.13 33.01
CA GLU A 136 14.40 -13.71 32.70
C GLU A 136 15.35 -13.52 31.51
N SER A 137 16.31 -14.45 31.34
CA SER A 137 17.21 -14.45 30.18
C SER A 137 16.47 -14.66 28.86
N GLN A 138 15.48 -15.55 28.83
CA GLN A 138 14.65 -15.78 27.65
C GLN A 138 13.76 -14.56 27.35
N LYS A 139 13.16 -13.96 28.38
CA LYS A 139 12.38 -12.73 28.21
C LYS A 139 13.22 -11.59 27.63
N THR A 140 14.43 -11.39 28.16
CA THR A 140 15.38 -10.38 27.66
C THR A 140 15.74 -10.64 26.20
N LEU A 141 16.01 -11.90 25.84
CA LEU A 141 16.31 -12.30 24.46
C LEU A 141 15.18 -11.95 23.49
N PHE A 142 13.93 -12.30 23.83
CA PHE A 142 12.79 -12.02 22.97
C PHE A 142 12.43 -10.53 22.90
N ALA A 143 12.60 -9.79 24.00
CA ALA A 143 12.47 -8.33 24.01
C ALA A 143 13.48 -7.67 23.07
N ALA A 144 14.76 -8.04 23.14
CA ALA A 144 15.79 -7.53 22.24
C ALA A 144 15.51 -7.87 20.77
N ALA A 145 15.03 -9.08 20.47
CA ALA A 145 14.59 -9.45 19.12
C ALA A 145 13.40 -8.58 18.65
N GLY A 146 12.47 -8.26 19.56
CA GLY A 146 11.35 -7.37 19.27
C GLY A 146 11.79 -5.93 18.99
N GLU A 147 12.78 -5.39 19.72
CA GLU A 147 13.34 -4.06 19.44
C GLU A 147 13.97 -4.00 18.05
N ALA A 148 14.69 -5.06 17.65
CA ALA A 148 15.21 -5.18 16.30
C ALA A 148 14.09 -5.20 15.23
N MET A 149 12.95 -5.83 15.52
CA MET A 149 11.79 -5.79 14.63
C MET A 149 11.18 -4.38 14.55
N LEU A 150 11.07 -3.68 15.68
CA LEU A 150 10.56 -2.31 15.69
C LEU A 150 11.44 -1.34 14.88
N ALA A 151 12.77 -1.46 15.02
CA ALA A 151 13.71 -0.68 14.22
C ALA A 151 13.62 -0.97 12.71
N ARG A 152 13.29 -2.21 12.34
CA ARG A 152 13.12 -2.64 10.94
C ARG A 152 11.79 -2.22 10.34
N GLY A 153 10.70 -2.35 11.08
CA GLY A 153 9.38 -2.51 10.48
C GLY A 153 8.26 -1.68 11.10
N THR A 154 8.55 -0.79 12.06
CA THR A 154 7.51 0.10 12.61
C THR A 154 7.12 1.17 11.59
N HIS A 155 5.84 1.53 11.57
CA HIS A 155 5.32 2.61 10.74
C HIS A 155 6.12 3.91 10.96
N GLY A 156 6.58 4.53 9.86
CA GLY A 156 7.41 5.72 9.90
C GLY A 156 8.89 5.49 10.28
N SER A 157 9.31 4.26 10.54
CA SER A 157 10.72 3.94 10.74
C SER A 157 11.52 4.06 9.44
N LEU A 158 12.85 4.19 9.57
CA LEU A 158 13.76 4.21 8.41
C LEU A 158 13.69 2.91 7.61
N GLY A 159 13.41 1.76 8.26
CA GLY A 159 13.41 0.45 7.62
C GLY A 159 12.21 0.21 6.68
N VAL A 160 11.10 0.89 6.90
CA VAL A 160 9.91 0.78 6.02
C VAL A 160 9.92 1.78 4.85
N PHE A 161 10.81 2.78 4.88
CA PHE A 161 10.83 3.90 3.93
C PHE A 161 10.75 3.46 2.47
N ILE A 162 11.61 2.53 2.04
CA ILE A 162 11.64 2.06 0.64
C ILE A 162 10.34 1.34 0.25
N GLY A 163 9.76 0.57 1.17
CA GLY A 163 8.49 -0.14 0.98
C GLY A 163 7.31 0.81 0.77
N PHE A 164 7.30 1.98 1.41
CA PHE A 164 6.29 3.02 1.20
C PHE A 164 6.60 3.93 0.01
N LEU A 165 7.88 4.23 -0.23
CA LEU A 165 8.31 5.15 -1.28
C LEU A 165 8.02 4.60 -2.69
N LEU A 166 8.43 3.36 -2.97
CA LEU A 166 8.38 2.81 -4.32
C LEU A 166 6.94 2.66 -4.87
N PRO A 167 5.94 2.17 -4.11
CA PRO A 167 4.55 2.13 -4.61
C PRO A 167 4.01 3.52 -4.95
N ASN A 168 4.40 4.57 -4.21
CA ASN A 168 3.98 5.94 -4.52
C ASN A 168 4.70 6.50 -5.76
N ILE A 169 5.98 6.17 -5.98
CA ILE A 169 6.68 6.47 -7.23
C ILE A 169 5.99 5.77 -8.41
N ALA A 170 5.60 4.51 -8.25
CA ALA A 170 4.85 3.78 -9.27
C ALA A 170 3.50 4.46 -9.58
N GLY A 171 2.77 4.92 -8.56
CA GLY A 171 1.54 5.69 -8.72
C GLY A 171 1.75 6.98 -9.49
N LEU A 172 2.83 7.71 -9.21
CA LEU A 172 3.19 8.93 -9.93
C LEU A 172 3.51 8.64 -11.41
N ILE A 173 4.36 7.63 -11.69
CA ILE A 173 4.71 7.25 -13.06
C ILE A 173 3.46 6.78 -13.83
N MET A 174 2.60 5.99 -13.20
CA MET A 174 1.35 5.54 -13.80
C MET A 174 0.41 6.72 -14.09
N SER A 175 0.32 7.69 -13.19
CA SER A 175 -0.50 8.89 -13.38
C SER A 175 0.01 9.77 -14.53
N LEU A 176 1.33 9.91 -14.68
CA LEU A 176 1.95 10.55 -15.84
C LEU A 176 1.72 9.77 -17.14
N THR A 177 1.74 8.44 -17.06
CA THR A 177 1.41 7.55 -18.19
C THR A 177 -0.04 7.73 -18.63
N MET A 178 -0.98 7.87 -17.69
CA MET A 178 -2.38 8.17 -17.99
C MET A 178 -2.55 9.50 -18.74
N LEU A 179 -1.75 10.52 -18.41
CA LEU A 179 -1.83 11.83 -19.04
C LEU A 179 -1.41 11.79 -20.52
N THR A 180 -0.39 11.00 -20.83
CA THR A 180 0.17 10.86 -22.18
C THR A 180 -0.58 9.83 -23.03
N GLY A 181 -1.08 8.76 -22.41
CA GLY A 181 -1.72 7.64 -23.09
C GLY A 181 -3.15 7.90 -23.58
N LYS A 182 -3.83 8.94 -23.07
CA LYS A 182 -5.22 9.36 -23.45
C LYS A 182 -6.29 8.27 -23.29
N VAL A 183 -6.01 7.18 -22.58
CA VAL A 183 -6.97 6.12 -22.25
C VAL A 183 -7.88 6.55 -21.08
N PHE A 184 -7.34 7.36 -20.19
CA PHE A 184 -8.01 7.93 -19.02
C PHE A 184 -8.17 9.45 -19.19
N SER A 185 -9.07 10.05 -18.42
CA SER A 185 -9.28 11.51 -18.46
C SER A 185 -8.10 12.26 -17.83
N LYS A 186 -7.86 13.50 -18.28
CA LYS A 186 -6.81 14.35 -17.69
C LYS A 186 -7.04 14.62 -16.21
N VAL A 187 -8.30 14.76 -15.79
CA VAL A 187 -8.68 14.93 -14.38
C VAL A 187 -8.19 13.74 -13.56
N ASN A 188 -8.40 12.51 -14.05
CA ASN A 188 -7.89 11.31 -13.40
C ASN A 188 -6.36 11.40 -13.21
N SER A 189 -5.61 11.74 -14.27
CA SER A 189 -4.16 11.90 -14.19
C SER A 189 -3.71 12.95 -13.17
N TYR A 190 -4.35 14.12 -13.13
CA TYR A 190 -3.97 15.18 -12.18
C TYR A 190 -4.24 14.79 -10.73
N LEU A 191 -5.35 14.11 -10.45
CA LEU A 191 -5.63 13.58 -9.11
C LEU A 191 -4.56 12.59 -8.65
N GLY A 192 -4.17 11.66 -9.53
CA GLY A 192 -3.13 10.69 -9.23
C GLY A 192 -1.75 11.32 -9.03
N ILE A 193 -1.38 12.32 -9.86
CA ILE A 193 -0.12 13.07 -9.71
C ILE A 193 -0.12 13.82 -8.37
N ALA A 194 -1.17 14.59 -8.08
CA ALA A 194 -1.25 15.38 -6.86
C ALA A 194 -1.27 14.48 -5.61
N GLY A 195 -2.08 13.42 -5.61
CA GLY A 195 -2.16 12.44 -4.54
C GLY A 195 -0.81 11.77 -4.26
N SER A 196 -0.19 11.19 -5.29
CA SER A 196 1.11 10.52 -5.16
C SER A 196 2.21 11.48 -4.70
N THR A 197 2.22 12.72 -5.21
CA THR A 197 3.24 13.72 -4.83
C THR A 197 3.12 14.11 -3.36
N LEU A 198 1.90 14.36 -2.87
CA LEU A 198 1.67 14.70 -1.46
C LEU A 198 2.03 13.55 -0.53
N LEU A 199 1.72 12.30 -0.92
CA LEU A 199 2.11 11.11 -0.16
C LEU A 199 3.63 10.90 -0.16
N LEU A 200 4.32 11.14 -1.28
CA LEU A 200 5.79 11.11 -1.32
C LEU A 200 6.40 12.17 -0.40
N LEU A 201 5.87 13.40 -0.42
CA LEU A 201 6.30 14.46 0.49
C LEU A 201 6.08 14.05 1.95
N TYR A 202 4.90 13.52 2.28
CA TYR A 202 4.61 12.99 3.62
C TYR A 202 5.63 11.93 4.05
N ILE A 203 5.88 10.91 3.22
CA ILE A 203 6.79 9.80 3.53
C ILE A 203 8.21 10.30 3.77
N VAL A 204 8.71 11.21 2.92
CA VAL A 204 10.05 11.78 3.11
C VAL A 204 10.14 12.60 4.40
N LEU A 205 9.14 13.44 4.68
CA LEU A 205 9.13 14.30 5.86
C LEU A 205 8.98 13.50 7.16
N VAL A 206 8.07 12.53 7.21
CA VAL A 206 7.84 11.73 8.43
C VAL A 206 9.05 10.85 8.76
N THR A 207 9.78 10.38 7.75
CA THR A 207 10.94 9.51 7.93
C THR A 207 12.21 10.28 8.27
N PHE A 208 12.50 11.40 7.60
CA PHE A 208 13.78 12.11 7.75
C PHE A 208 13.71 13.41 8.55
N ALA A 209 12.50 13.92 8.83
CA ALA A 209 12.31 15.16 9.58
C ALA A 209 11.30 14.96 10.73
N PRO A 210 11.62 14.11 11.72
CA PRO A 210 10.71 13.76 12.82
C PRO A 210 10.26 14.99 13.64
N ASN A 211 11.06 16.06 13.69
CA ASN A 211 10.74 17.31 14.38
C ASN A 211 9.52 18.06 13.79
N ILE A 212 9.13 17.75 12.56
CA ILE A 212 7.98 18.36 11.87
C ILE A 212 6.93 17.31 11.50
N LYS A 213 6.88 16.19 12.23
CA LYS A 213 5.95 15.08 11.98
C LYS A 213 4.48 15.53 11.95
N ASP A 214 4.07 16.40 12.87
CA ASP A 214 2.70 16.92 12.91
C ASP A 214 2.36 17.71 11.64
N MET A 215 3.30 18.55 11.16
CA MET A 215 3.15 19.24 9.88
C MET A 215 3.15 18.25 8.70
N ALA A 216 3.97 17.19 8.74
CA ALA A 216 3.99 16.17 7.70
C ALA A 216 2.63 15.49 7.54
N THR A 217 1.93 15.20 8.64
CA THR A 217 0.59 14.59 8.59
C THR A 217 -0.44 15.44 7.84
N ALA A 218 -0.24 16.76 7.75
CA ALA A 218 -1.11 17.65 6.97
C ALA A 218 -1.09 17.35 5.46
N PHE A 219 -0.03 16.71 4.94
CA PHE A 219 0.04 16.27 3.54
C PHE A 219 -0.59 14.89 3.32
N ALA A 220 -0.61 14.04 4.35
CA ALA A 220 -1.08 12.66 4.24
C ALA A 220 -2.58 12.60 3.91
N MET A 221 -3.41 13.36 4.63
CA MET A 221 -4.87 13.35 4.43
C MET A 221 -5.27 13.85 3.02
N PRO A 222 -4.85 15.03 2.54
CA PRO A 222 -5.15 15.46 1.18
C PRO A 222 -4.59 14.50 0.12
N GLY A 223 -3.36 14.00 0.32
CA GLY A 223 -2.74 13.02 -0.58
C GLY A 223 -3.54 11.72 -0.69
N GLY A 224 -4.00 11.19 0.44
CA GLY A 224 -4.87 10.01 0.51
C GLY A 224 -6.22 10.22 -0.17
N LEU A 225 -6.90 11.34 0.11
CA LEU A 225 -8.20 11.65 -0.51
C LEU A 225 -8.12 11.82 -2.03
N LEU A 226 -7.07 12.47 -2.52
CA LEU A 226 -6.84 12.62 -3.96
C LEU A 226 -6.53 11.26 -4.62
N SER A 227 -5.77 10.41 -3.94
CA SER A 227 -5.47 9.05 -4.42
C SER A 227 -6.73 8.18 -4.44
N MET A 228 -7.60 8.32 -3.45
CA MET A 228 -8.91 7.67 -3.41
C MET A 228 -9.82 8.13 -4.57
N ALA A 229 -9.85 9.42 -4.87
CA ALA A 229 -10.59 9.94 -6.02
C ALA A 229 -10.02 9.41 -7.36
N TRP A 230 -8.69 9.36 -7.48
CA TRP A 230 -7.99 8.74 -8.61
C TRP A 230 -8.39 7.27 -8.77
N MET A 231 -8.43 6.50 -7.68
CA MET A 231 -8.88 5.09 -7.68
C MET A 231 -10.29 4.94 -8.24
N VAL A 232 -11.25 5.69 -7.70
CA VAL A 232 -12.64 5.63 -8.16
C VAL A 232 -12.73 5.90 -9.66
N MET A 233 -12.04 6.93 -10.15
CA MET A 233 -12.07 7.31 -11.56
C MET A 233 -11.45 6.26 -12.48
N PHE A 234 -10.26 5.73 -12.16
CA PHE A 234 -9.65 4.72 -13.01
C PHE A 234 -10.40 3.39 -12.95
N THR A 235 -10.99 3.02 -11.80
CA THR A 235 -11.83 1.81 -11.67
C THR A 235 -13.04 1.89 -12.59
N ILE A 236 -13.76 3.01 -12.58
CA ILE A 236 -14.90 3.23 -13.49
C ILE A 236 -14.43 3.05 -14.94
N ARG A 237 -13.28 3.63 -15.30
CA ARG A 237 -12.75 3.53 -16.66
C ARG A 237 -12.33 2.11 -17.04
N LEU A 238 -11.75 1.34 -16.13
CA LEU A 238 -11.41 -0.08 -16.36
C LEU A 238 -12.65 -0.91 -16.74
N PHE A 239 -13.77 -0.73 -16.02
CA PHE A 239 -15.04 -1.41 -16.35
C PHE A 239 -15.67 -0.90 -17.65
N GLN A 240 -15.43 0.34 -18.05
CA GLN A 240 -15.88 0.83 -19.36
C GLN A 240 -15.08 0.17 -20.49
N ILE A 241 -13.75 0.13 -20.39
CA ILE A 241 -12.88 -0.49 -21.39
C ILE A 241 -13.22 -1.98 -21.57
N SER A 242 -13.53 -2.71 -20.50
CA SER A 242 -13.93 -4.11 -20.59
C SER A 242 -15.25 -4.33 -21.35
N ARG A 243 -16.11 -3.31 -21.44
CA ARG A 243 -17.37 -3.36 -22.20
C ARG A 243 -17.20 -2.94 -23.65
N GLU A 244 -16.20 -2.10 -23.95
CA GLU A 244 -15.84 -1.69 -25.32
C GLU A 244 -15.22 -2.84 -26.12
N GLY A 245 -14.63 -3.84 -25.44
CA GLY A 245 -14.05 -5.03 -26.06
C GLY A 245 -14.97 -6.23 -26.19
N ASN A 246 -16.27 -6.09 -25.87
CA ASN A 246 -17.32 -7.10 -26.08
C ASN A 246 -18.23 -6.67 -27.22
#